data_AF-A0AAI8VSH4-F1
#
_entry.id   AF-A0AAI8VSH4-F1
#
_cell.length_a   1.000
_cell.length_b   1.000
_cell.length_c   1.000
_cell.angle_alpha   90.00
_cell.angle_beta   90.00
_cell.angle_gamma   90.00
#
_symmetry.space_group_name_H-M   'P 1'
#
loop_
_entity.id
_entity.type
_entity.pdbx_description
1 polymer ?
#
loop_
_entity_poly.entity_id
_entity_poly.type
_entity_poly.pdbx_seq_one_letter_code
_entity_poly.pdbx_strand_id
1 'polypeptide(L)'
;MLLSGQSRLRKFDPALIKKGVELLRPDNFRMTIVSQDLPGGWDQKGKWYGTEYKSEKIPVDFLAEISKAMDCSAGDRLPGLHLPHKNQFIPIKLEVEKKEVEKPALAPRVDRNDQVARTWYKKDDTFWVPKANLIVSCKTPIIFASAENSVKAELFTD
;
A
#
# COMPACT_ATOMS: atom_id res chain seq x y z
N MET A 1 26.56 4.62 -12.33
CA MET A 1 25.33 4.16 -11.61
C MET A 1 24.60 3.18 -12.53
N LEU A 2 24.32 1.95 -12.08
CA LEU A 2 23.58 0.97 -12.89
C LEU A 2 22.08 1.31 -12.83
N LEU A 3 21.42 1.45 -13.99
CA LEU A 3 19.97 1.74 -14.08
C LEU A 3 19.11 0.72 -13.32
N SER A 4 19.58 -0.52 -13.17
CA SER A 4 18.87 -1.60 -12.48
C SER A 4 19.11 -1.64 -10.95
N GLY A 5 19.80 -0.65 -10.38
CA GLY A 5 20.24 -0.68 -8.99
C GLY A 5 19.10 -0.85 -8.00
N GLN A 6 17.97 -0.18 -8.25
CA GLN A 6 16.80 -0.19 -7.36
C GLN A 6 15.81 -1.33 -7.65
N SER A 7 15.89 -1.99 -8.81
CA SER A 7 14.89 -2.96 -9.26
C SER A 7 15.36 -4.41 -9.26
N ARG A 8 16.68 -4.67 -9.29
CA ARG A 8 17.23 -6.02 -9.39
C ARG A 8 17.98 -6.44 -8.14
N LEU A 9 17.36 -7.32 -7.36
CA LEU A 9 18.03 -8.09 -6.31
C LEU A 9 18.85 -9.22 -6.95
N ARG A 10 20.11 -9.39 -6.53
CA ARG A 10 21.06 -10.32 -7.18
C ARG A 10 21.49 -11.49 -6.30
N LYS A 11 21.68 -11.25 -5.01
CA LYS A 11 22.16 -12.25 -4.05
C LYS A 11 21.18 -12.33 -2.89
N PHE A 12 20.73 -13.54 -2.58
CA PHE A 12 20.06 -13.82 -1.33
C PHE A 12 21.12 -14.10 -0.26
N ASP A 13 21.10 -13.35 0.83
CA ASP A 13 22.06 -13.48 1.93
C ASP A 13 21.33 -13.52 3.28
N PRO A 14 20.99 -14.72 3.79
CA PRO A 14 20.19 -14.86 5.00
C PRO A 14 20.91 -14.33 6.25
N ALA A 15 22.26 -14.31 6.26
CA ALA A 15 23.01 -13.78 7.39
C ALA A 15 22.81 -12.26 7.53
N LEU A 16 22.74 -11.53 6.41
CA LEU A 16 22.45 -10.09 6.42
C LEU A 16 21.00 -9.81 6.85
N ILE A 17 20.04 -10.64 6.43
CA ILE A 17 18.65 -10.53 6.89
C ILE A 17 18.59 -10.73 8.41
N LYS A 18 19.23 -11.79 8.92
CA LYS A 18 19.30 -12.07 10.36
C LYS A 18 19.91 -10.91 11.12
N LYS A 19 21.04 -10.37 10.65
CA LYS A 19 21.71 -9.21 11.24
C LYS A 19 20.79 -7.98 11.33
N GLY A 20 19.97 -7.74 10.30
CA GLY A 20 18.99 -6.65 10.30
C GLY A 20 17.86 -6.88 11.30
N VAL A 21 17.30 -8.09 11.35
CA VAL A 21 16.22 -8.46 12.28
C VAL A 21 16.70 -8.43 13.74
N GLU A 22 17.95 -8.82 14.02
CA GLU A 22 18.56 -8.76 15.36
C GLU A 22 18.72 -7.33 15.93
N LEU A 23 18.53 -6.29 15.10
CA LEU A 23 18.47 -4.90 15.55
C LEU A 23 17.07 -4.49 16.00
N LEU A 24 16.02 -5.25 15.66
CA LEU A 24 14.64 -4.97 16.08
C LEU A 24 14.45 -5.45 17.53
N ARG A 25 14.86 -4.63 18.48
CA ARG A 25 14.88 -4.96 19.91
C ARG A 25 14.19 -3.89 20.78
N PRO A 26 13.72 -4.23 21.99
CA PRO A 26 13.07 -3.28 22.90
C PRO A 26 14.02 -2.16 23.36
N ASP A 27 15.33 -2.40 23.37
CA ASP A 27 16.36 -1.39 23.69
C ASP A 27 16.76 -0.52 22.49
N ASN A 28 16.29 -0.84 21.27
CA ASN A 28 16.77 -0.25 20.03
C ASN A 28 15.65 0.27 19.13
N PHE A 29 14.72 1.06 19.70
CA PHE A 29 13.68 1.72 18.93
C PHE A 29 13.34 3.11 19.48
N ARG A 30 12.61 3.88 18.67
CA ARG A 30 12.02 5.17 19.06
C ARG A 30 10.53 5.15 18.75
N MET A 31 9.72 5.48 19.74
CA MET A 31 8.27 5.62 19.58
C MET A 31 7.90 7.08 19.41
N THR A 32 6.95 7.38 18.51
CA THR A 32 6.39 8.72 18.32
C THR A 32 4.88 8.58 18.28
N ILE A 33 4.21 9.29 19.18
CA ILE A 33 2.75 9.31 19.28
C ILE A 33 2.29 10.68 18.81
N VAL A 34 1.35 10.69 17.86
CA VAL A 34 0.73 11.91 17.33
C VAL A 34 -0.77 11.78 17.55
N SER A 35 -1.36 12.74 18.24
CA SER A 35 -2.79 12.79 18.52
C SER A 35 -3.25 14.24 18.59
N GLN A 36 -4.47 14.49 18.10
CA GLN A 36 -5.12 15.80 18.24
C GLN A 36 -5.80 15.96 19.61
N ASP A 37 -6.20 14.85 20.23
CA ASP A 37 -7.06 14.83 21.43
C ASP A 37 -6.28 14.69 22.74
N LEU A 38 -4.98 14.40 22.69
CA LEU A 38 -4.17 14.30 23.90
C LEU A 38 -4.07 15.68 24.57
N PRO A 39 -4.22 15.78 25.90
CA PRO A 39 -4.44 17.04 26.64
C PRO A 39 -3.23 17.99 26.71
N GLY A 40 -2.28 17.92 25.77
CA GLY A 40 -1.09 18.76 25.73
C GLY A 40 -0.07 18.39 26.80
N GLY A 41 0.64 19.38 27.34
CA GLY A 41 1.81 19.17 28.22
C GLY A 41 3.15 19.12 27.49
N TRP A 42 3.19 19.68 26.28
CA TRP A 42 4.39 19.82 25.47
C TRP A 42 5.34 20.84 26.08
N ASP A 43 6.52 20.41 26.49
CA ASP A 43 7.54 21.25 27.10
C ASP A 43 8.58 21.76 26.10
N GLN A 44 8.50 21.29 24.84
CA GLN A 44 9.46 21.58 23.80
C GLN A 44 8.78 22.07 22.52
N LYS A 45 9.54 22.87 21.75
CA LYS A 45 9.09 23.46 20.50
C LYS A 45 10.14 23.30 19.41
N GLY A 46 9.74 22.73 18.27
CA GLY A 46 10.61 22.55 17.12
C GLY A 46 11.08 23.90 16.56
N LYS A 47 12.37 24.02 16.27
CA LYS A 47 13.00 25.29 15.84
C LYS A 47 12.34 25.95 14.62
N TRP A 48 11.93 25.15 13.64
CA TRP A 48 11.54 25.67 12.31
C TRP A 48 10.04 25.90 12.16
N TYR A 49 9.22 24.93 12.58
CA TYR A 49 7.77 24.97 12.41
C TYR A 49 7.01 25.26 13.69
N GLY A 50 7.72 25.38 14.81
CA GLY A 50 7.09 25.59 16.10
C GLY A 50 6.23 24.41 16.58
N THR A 51 6.45 23.21 16.03
CA THR A 51 5.72 22.00 16.46
C THR A 51 5.97 21.76 17.94
N GLU A 52 4.89 21.72 18.70
CA GLU A 52 4.91 21.41 20.12
C GLU A 52 5.05 19.90 20.29
N TYR A 53 5.99 19.48 21.13
CA TYR A 53 6.22 18.08 21.44
C TYR A 53 6.77 17.91 22.85
N LYS A 54 6.82 16.66 23.29
CA LYS A 54 7.51 16.23 24.51
C LYS A 54 8.31 14.98 24.17
N SER A 55 9.49 14.86 24.76
CA SER A 55 10.36 13.70 24.60
C SER A 55 10.67 13.12 25.96
N GLU A 56 10.24 11.88 26.19
CA GLU A 56 10.44 11.20 27.46
C GLU A 56 11.02 9.81 27.24
N LYS A 57 11.59 9.24 28.30
CA LYS A 57 11.99 7.83 28.29
C LYS A 57 10.74 6.97 28.25
N ILE A 58 10.81 5.89 27.47
CA ILE A 58 9.74 4.88 27.46
C ILE A 58 9.68 4.24 28.86
N PRO A 59 8.48 4.11 29.46
CA PRO A 59 8.31 3.48 30.77
C PRO A 59 8.91 2.07 30.82
N VAL A 60 9.58 1.75 31.93
CA VAL A 60 10.35 0.49 32.09
C VAL A 60 9.44 -0.73 32.13
N ASP A 61 8.28 -0.59 32.78
CA ASP A 61 7.19 -1.57 32.79
C ASP A 61 6.70 -1.88 31.37
N PHE A 62 6.47 -0.86 30.54
CA PHE A 62 6.08 -1.07 29.15
C PHE A 62 7.19 -1.75 28.31
N LEU A 63 8.46 -1.38 28.52
CA LEU A 63 9.59 -2.08 27.87
C LEU A 63 9.68 -3.55 28.30
N ALA A 64 9.34 -3.87 29.55
CA ALA A 64 9.29 -5.24 30.05
C ALA A 64 8.17 -6.05 29.37
N GLU A 65 7.00 -5.44 29.14
CA GLU A 65 5.91 -6.07 28.38
C GLU A 65 6.33 -6.38 26.93
N ILE A 66 6.99 -5.44 26.25
CA ILE A 66 7.50 -5.64 24.89
C ILE A 66 8.54 -6.77 24.87
N SER A 67 9.45 -6.80 25.86
CA SER A 67 10.47 -7.85 25.97
C SER A 67 9.82 -9.22 26.16
N LYS A 68 8.81 -9.32 27.03
CA LYS A 68 8.03 -10.55 27.22
C LYS A 68 7.32 -10.99 25.93
N ALA A 69 6.77 -10.06 25.16
CA ALA A 69 6.14 -10.35 23.87
C ALA A 69 7.16 -10.84 22.83
N MET A 70 8.40 -10.35 22.87
CA MET A 70 9.49 -10.79 21.99
C MET A 70 9.96 -12.22 22.31
N ASP A 71 10.00 -12.58 23.59
CA ASP A 71 10.39 -13.91 24.08
C ASP A 71 9.27 -14.97 23.94
N CYS A 72 8.17 -14.65 23.26
CA CYS A 72 7.01 -15.51 23.04
C CYS A 72 7.41 -16.88 22.44
N SER A 73 7.00 -17.94 23.14
CA SER A 73 7.22 -19.32 22.69
C SER A 73 6.34 -19.66 21.49
N ALA A 74 6.65 -20.74 20.75
CA ALA A 74 5.84 -21.15 19.61
C ALA A 74 4.36 -21.42 19.97
N GLY A 75 4.07 -21.83 21.21
CA GLY A 75 2.71 -22.10 21.70
C GLY A 75 1.91 -20.84 22.07
N ASP A 76 2.60 -19.74 22.37
CA ASP A 76 1.98 -18.47 22.76
C ASP A 76 1.78 -17.52 21.57
N ARG A 77 2.24 -17.92 20.38
CA ARG A 77 2.14 -17.10 19.16
C ARG A 77 0.68 -16.92 18.76
N LEU A 78 0.33 -15.68 18.42
CA LEU A 78 -0.98 -15.34 17.89
C LEU A 78 -1.26 -16.17 16.62
N PRO A 79 -2.35 -16.96 16.54
CA PRO A 79 -2.65 -17.79 15.39
C PRO A 79 -2.78 -17.01 14.07
N GLY A 80 -3.19 -15.73 14.14
CA GLY A 80 -3.28 -14.83 13.00
C GLY A 80 -1.95 -14.25 12.52
N LEU A 81 -0.85 -14.44 13.25
CA LEU A 81 0.47 -13.94 12.88
C LEU A 81 1.29 -15.05 12.22
N HIS A 82 1.14 -15.20 10.90
CA HIS A 82 1.88 -16.18 10.11
C HIS A 82 2.54 -15.52 8.89
N LEU A 83 3.50 -16.22 8.29
CA LEU A 83 4.08 -15.78 7.03
C LEU A 83 3.01 -15.79 5.92
N PRO A 84 3.09 -14.86 4.96
CA PRO A 84 2.14 -14.82 3.86
C PRO A 84 2.21 -16.11 3.04
N HIS A 85 1.07 -16.52 2.50
CA HIS A 85 1.04 -17.58 1.50
C HIS A 85 1.74 -17.14 0.20
N LYS A 86 2.09 -18.10 -0.64
CA LYS A 86 2.65 -17.82 -1.98
C LYS A 86 1.68 -16.91 -2.76
N ASN A 87 2.18 -15.75 -3.18
CA ASN A 87 1.40 -14.79 -3.96
C ASN A 87 1.02 -15.40 -5.34
N GLN A 88 -0.28 -15.64 -5.55
CA GLN A 88 -0.82 -16.21 -6.79
C GLN A 88 -1.01 -15.17 -7.91
N PHE A 89 -0.85 -13.88 -7.61
CA PHE A 89 -1.04 -12.78 -8.57
C PHE A 89 0.24 -12.36 -9.29
N ILE A 90 1.36 -13.06 -9.10
CA ILE A 90 2.59 -12.81 -9.86
C ILE A 90 2.33 -13.22 -11.32
N PRO A 91 2.40 -12.30 -12.29
CA PRO A 91 2.08 -12.60 -13.69
C PRO A 91 3.17 -13.49 -14.29
N ILE A 92 2.74 -14.61 -14.89
CA ILE A 92 3.63 -15.58 -15.55
C ILE A 92 3.57 -15.50 -17.08
N LYS A 93 2.44 -15.09 -17.64
CA LYS A 93 2.22 -14.91 -19.08
C LYS A 93 2.40 -13.44 -19.42
N LEU A 94 3.54 -13.11 -20.01
CA LEU A 94 3.94 -11.74 -20.35
C LEU A 94 3.97 -11.50 -21.86
N GLU A 95 3.50 -12.47 -22.64
CA GLU A 95 3.42 -12.37 -24.08
C GLU A 95 2.39 -11.32 -24.49
N VAL A 96 2.73 -10.52 -25.48
CA VAL A 96 1.85 -9.51 -26.06
C VAL A 96 1.62 -9.84 -27.52
N GLU A 97 0.37 -10.03 -27.91
CA GLU A 97 -0.01 -10.21 -29.31
C GLU A 97 0.12 -8.87 -30.05
N LYS A 98 1.26 -8.67 -30.70
CA LYS A 98 1.54 -7.49 -31.52
C LYS A 98 0.82 -7.60 -32.86
N LYS A 99 0.19 -6.51 -33.29
CA LYS A 99 -0.37 -6.38 -34.63
C LYS A 99 0.26 -5.17 -35.30
N GLU A 100 0.91 -5.38 -36.44
CA GLU A 100 1.43 -4.26 -37.22
C GLU A 100 0.26 -3.42 -37.73
N VAL A 101 0.31 -2.13 -37.44
CA VAL A 101 -0.65 -1.13 -37.89
C VAL A 101 0.12 -0.02 -38.60
N GLU A 102 -0.40 0.48 -39.73
CA GLU A 102 0.27 1.56 -40.46
C GLU A 102 0.34 2.85 -39.65
N LYS A 103 -0.70 3.14 -38.87
CA LYS A 103 -0.80 4.30 -37.97
C LYS A 103 -1.52 3.92 -36.68
N PRO A 104 -1.00 4.29 -35.50
CA PRO A 104 -1.70 4.10 -34.24
C PRO A 104 -3.04 4.83 -34.22
N ALA A 105 -4.06 4.20 -33.65
CA ALA A 105 -5.37 4.81 -33.47
C ALA A 105 -5.29 5.93 -32.43
N LEU A 106 -5.85 7.10 -32.75
CA LEU A 106 -5.80 8.28 -31.89
C LEU A 106 -6.76 8.18 -30.69
N ALA A 107 -7.81 7.37 -30.78
CA ALA A 107 -8.88 7.28 -29.77
C ALA A 107 -9.48 5.86 -29.70
N PRO A 108 -10.12 5.48 -28.58
CA PRO A 108 -10.90 4.25 -28.49
C PRO A 108 -12.15 4.30 -29.36
N ARG A 109 -12.62 3.14 -29.80
CA ARG A 109 -13.90 2.97 -30.48
C ARG A 109 -14.98 2.47 -29.52
N VAL A 110 -16.25 2.67 -29.88
CA VAL A 110 -17.39 2.13 -29.12
C VAL A 110 -17.67 0.72 -29.60
N ASP A 111 -17.52 -0.26 -28.71
CA ASP A 111 -17.78 -1.68 -29.00
C ASP A 111 -19.19 -2.08 -28.61
N ARG A 112 -19.76 -1.39 -27.62
CA ARG A 112 -21.12 -1.60 -27.14
C ARG A 112 -21.75 -0.27 -26.74
N ASN A 113 -23.00 -0.06 -27.11
CA ASN A 113 -23.78 1.11 -26.73
C ASN A 113 -25.27 0.75 -26.71
N ASP A 114 -25.77 0.38 -25.53
CA ASP A 114 -27.18 0.07 -25.31
C ASP A 114 -27.67 0.72 -24.01
N GLN A 115 -28.90 0.37 -23.58
CA GLN A 115 -29.51 0.92 -22.37
C GLN A 115 -28.78 0.53 -21.07
N VAL A 116 -27.96 -0.52 -21.10
CA VAL A 116 -27.28 -1.08 -19.92
C VAL A 116 -25.85 -0.55 -19.82
N ALA A 117 -25.13 -0.48 -20.95
CA ALA A 117 -23.72 -0.12 -20.93
C ALA A 117 -23.23 0.57 -22.20
N ARG A 118 -22.19 1.39 -22.01
CA ARG A 118 -21.33 1.88 -23.08
C ARG A 118 -19.90 1.42 -22.85
N THR A 119 -19.37 0.63 -23.78
CA THR A 119 -18.00 0.08 -23.70
C THR A 119 -17.14 0.71 -24.77
N TRP A 120 -16.04 1.31 -24.34
CA TRP A 120 -14.99 1.85 -25.20
C TRP A 120 -13.79 0.91 -25.18
N TYR A 121 -13.26 0.58 -26.35
CA TYR A 121 -12.12 -0.31 -26.47
C TYR A 121 -11.07 0.26 -27.41
N LYS A 122 -9.81 0.15 -26.99
CA LYS A 122 -8.63 0.36 -27.82
C LYS A 122 -7.61 -0.71 -27.44
N LYS A 123 -7.16 -1.52 -28.41
CA LYS A 123 -5.99 -2.38 -28.22
C LYS A 123 -4.75 -1.48 -28.21
N ASP A 124 -3.80 -1.74 -27.30
CA ASP A 124 -2.51 -1.04 -27.33
C ASP A 124 -1.80 -1.32 -28.66
N ASP A 125 -1.43 -0.24 -29.34
CA ASP A 125 -0.75 -0.21 -30.63
C ASP A 125 0.56 0.58 -30.58
N THR A 126 0.97 1.04 -29.39
CA THR A 126 2.14 1.92 -29.19
C THR A 126 3.20 1.27 -28.30
N PHE A 127 2.82 0.79 -27.10
CA PHE A 127 3.80 0.42 -26.07
C PHE A 127 4.11 -1.08 -26.06
N TRP A 128 3.15 -1.90 -26.46
CA TRP A 128 3.25 -3.35 -26.56
C TRP A 128 3.74 -4.01 -25.28
N VAL A 129 3.22 -3.54 -24.14
CA VAL A 129 3.50 -4.09 -22.81
C VAL A 129 2.38 -5.03 -22.34
N PRO A 130 2.66 -6.05 -21.51
CA PRO A 130 1.66 -6.99 -21.00
C PRO A 130 0.83 -6.35 -19.87
N LYS A 131 0.15 -5.25 -20.21
CA LYS A 131 -0.70 -4.48 -19.32
C LYS A 131 -1.96 -4.05 -20.06
N ALA A 132 -3.06 -3.96 -19.33
CA ALA A 132 -4.30 -3.39 -19.82
C ALA A 132 -4.85 -2.43 -18.77
N ASN A 133 -5.50 -1.36 -19.23
CA ASN A 133 -6.25 -0.45 -18.36
C ASN A 133 -7.73 -0.77 -18.50
N LEU A 134 -8.37 -1.13 -17.39
CA LEU A 134 -9.81 -1.33 -17.31
C LEU A 134 -10.40 -0.22 -16.43
N ILE A 135 -11.28 0.59 -17.00
CA ILE A 135 -11.98 1.66 -16.29
C ILE A 135 -13.48 1.34 -16.34
N VAL A 136 -14.09 1.18 -15.17
CA VAL A 136 -15.52 0.93 -15.01
C VAL A 136 -16.15 2.11 -14.30
N SER A 137 -17.18 2.70 -14.91
CA SER A 137 -17.94 3.82 -14.31
C SER A 137 -19.41 3.42 -14.20
N CYS A 138 -19.83 3.09 -12.98
CA CYS A 138 -21.23 2.80 -12.66
C CYS A 138 -21.96 4.12 -12.43
N LYS A 139 -22.97 4.42 -13.25
CA LYS A 139 -23.73 5.67 -13.18
C LYS A 139 -25.08 5.45 -12.53
N THR A 140 -25.35 6.17 -11.44
CA THR A 140 -26.68 6.22 -10.83
C THR A 140 -26.94 7.62 -10.26
N PRO A 141 -28.14 8.18 -10.44
CA PRO A 141 -28.47 9.51 -9.94
C PRO A 141 -28.54 9.56 -8.41
N ILE A 142 -28.72 8.42 -7.74
CA ILE A 142 -28.96 8.38 -6.29
C ILE A 142 -27.73 8.78 -5.46
N ILE A 143 -26.52 8.46 -5.95
CA ILE A 143 -25.26 8.67 -5.21
C ILE A 143 -25.11 10.14 -4.78
N PHE A 144 -25.36 11.07 -5.71
CA PHE A 144 -25.20 12.51 -5.44
C PHE A 144 -26.53 13.24 -5.22
N ALA A 145 -27.62 12.51 -4.98
CA ALA A 145 -28.95 13.12 -4.79
C ALA A 145 -29.07 13.89 -3.45
N SER A 146 -28.23 13.57 -2.47
CA SER A 146 -28.14 14.28 -1.19
C SER A 146 -26.75 14.09 -0.58
N ALA A 147 -26.41 14.92 0.41
CA ALA A 147 -25.19 14.75 1.20
C ALA A 147 -25.16 13.38 1.89
N GLU A 148 -26.30 12.94 2.43
CA GLU A 148 -26.44 11.63 3.08
C GLU A 148 -26.14 10.48 2.10
N ASN A 149 -26.68 10.51 0.88
CA ASN A 149 -26.44 9.46 -0.10
C ASN A 149 -24.98 9.44 -0.57
N SER A 150 -24.35 10.61 -0.66
CA SER A 150 -22.94 10.71 -1.06
C SER A 150 -22.06 10.01 -0.03
N VAL A 151 -22.29 10.29 1.26
CA VAL A 151 -21.55 9.65 2.37
C VAL A 151 -21.83 8.15 2.43
N LYS A 152 -23.08 7.71 2.25
CA LYS A 152 -23.42 6.27 2.22
C LYS A 152 -22.71 5.54 1.08
N ALA A 153 -22.64 6.16 -0.09
CA ALA A 153 -21.97 5.58 -1.25
C ALA A 153 -20.46 5.47 -1.01
N GLU A 154 -19.84 6.51 -0.46
CA GLU A 154 -18.43 6.52 -0.09
C GLU A 154 -18.10 5.40 0.92
N LEU A 155 -18.85 5.33 2.02
CA LEU A 155 -18.70 4.28 3.04
C LEU A 155 -18.93 2.86 2.50
N PHE A 156 -19.73 2.71 1.45
CA PHE A 156 -19.95 1.41 0.81
C PHE A 156 -18.79 1.00 -0.12
N THR A 157 -18.06 1.98 -0.67
CA THR A 157 -16.98 1.76 -1.63
C THR A 157 -15.58 1.75 -1.02
N ASP A 158 -15.41 2.36 0.16
CA ASP A 158 -14.18 2.30 0.96
C ASP A 158 -13.93 0.88 1.51
#